data_AF-A0A7C4AA37-F1
#
_entry.id   AF-A0A7C4AA37-F1
#
_cell.length_a   1.000
_cell.length_b   1.000
_cell.length_c   1.000
_cell.angle_alpha   90.00
_cell.angle_beta   90.00
_cell.angle_gamma   90.00
#
_symmetry.space_group_name_H-M   'P 1'
#
loop_
_entity.id
_entity.type
_entity.pdbx_description
1 polymer ?
#
loop_
_entity_poly.entity_id
_entity_poly.type
_entity_poly.pdbx_seq_one_letter_code
_entity_poly.pdbx_strand_id
1 'polypeptide(L)'
;SHTYRLKGLNQYLTLVEAQHEGRRYYKAYLADRLDGAWIPLADSWTKPFASPVNMRDVGPHWTDSCSHGELLRAGHDQRMEADPAHLRFLFQGVSDAERAGKKYGEIPWRLGLLAPADD
;
A
#
# COMPACT_ATOMS: atom_id res chain seq x y z
N SER A 1 3.84 6.77 -6.09
CA SER A 1 2.74 5.85 -6.40
C SER A 1 3.28 4.67 -7.18
N HIS A 2 2.57 3.55 -7.21
CA HIS A 2 2.91 2.38 -8.04
C HIS A 2 1.70 1.98 -8.85
N THR A 3 1.89 1.72 -10.15
CA THR A 3 0.81 1.37 -11.09
C THR A 3 1.05 -0.02 -11.67
N TYR A 4 0.02 -0.86 -11.62
CA TYR A 4 0.08 -2.26 -12.00
C TYR A 4 -0.97 -2.57 -13.06
N ARG A 5 -0.65 -3.46 -13.99
CA ARG A 5 -1.65 -4.17 -14.78
C ARG A 5 -2.27 -5.25 -13.91
N LEU A 6 -3.59 -5.39 -13.91
CA LEU A 6 -4.25 -6.47 -13.17
C LEU A 6 -4.36 -7.72 -14.03
N LYS A 7 -3.78 -8.83 -13.56
CA LYS A 7 -3.79 -10.11 -14.26
C LYS A 7 -5.21 -10.57 -14.56
N GLY A 8 -5.45 -11.00 -15.80
CA GLY A 8 -6.76 -11.48 -16.24
C GLY A 8 -7.83 -10.39 -16.41
N LEU A 9 -7.51 -9.13 -16.12
CA LEU A 9 -8.42 -8.00 -16.25
C LEU A 9 -7.89 -7.00 -17.29
N ASN A 10 -8.79 -6.29 -17.95
CA ASN A 10 -8.42 -5.17 -18.82
C ASN A 10 -8.30 -3.84 -18.07
N GLN A 11 -7.70 -3.85 -16.89
CA GLN A 11 -7.64 -2.68 -15.99
C GLN A 11 -6.27 -2.51 -15.35
N TYR A 12 -6.01 -1.30 -14.87
CA TYR A 12 -4.84 -0.91 -14.11
C TYR A 12 -5.25 -0.50 -12.70
N LEU A 13 -4.40 -0.81 -11.73
CA LEU A 13 -4.51 -0.36 -10.34
C LEU A 13 -3.34 0.58 -10.06
N THR A 14 -3.61 1.76 -9.50
CA THR A 14 -2.55 2.61 -8.93
C THR A 14 -2.73 2.76 -7.42
N LEU A 15 -1.63 2.59 -6.69
CA LEU A 15 -1.54 2.78 -5.26
C LEU A 15 -0.76 4.06 -4.96
N VAL A 16 -1.37 4.99 -4.22
CA VAL A 16 -0.81 6.31 -3.92
C VAL A 16 -0.67 6.47 -2.41
N GLU A 17 0.54 6.73 -1.94
CA GLU A 17 0.76 7.04 -0.52
C GLU A 17 0.15 8.42 -0.19
N ALA A 18 -0.52 8.49 0.95
CA ALA A 18 -1.15 9.66 1.49
C ALA A 18 -0.78 9.81 2.99
N GLN A 19 -1.17 10.94 3.57
CA GLN A 19 -0.94 11.21 4.99
C GLN A 19 -2.23 11.66 5.67
N HIS A 20 -2.43 11.21 6.90
CA HIS A 20 -3.48 11.67 7.80
C HIS A 20 -2.90 11.74 9.21
N GLU A 21 -2.96 12.90 9.85
CA GLU A 21 -2.46 13.13 11.23
C GLU A 21 -1.03 12.60 11.46
N GLY A 22 -0.14 12.78 10.48
CA GLY A 22 1.26 12.33 10.56
C GLY A 22 1.49 10.84 10.28
N ARG A 23 0.43 10.06 10.06
CA ARG A 23 0.50 8.64 9.68
C ARG A 23 0.40 8.44 8.17
N ARG A 24 1.11 7.44 7.66
CA ARG A 24 1.13 7.09 6.23
C ARG A 24 0.13 5.98 5.93
N TYR A 25 -0.52 6.07 4.77
CA TYR A 25 -1.46 5.08 4.28
C TYR A 25 -1.55 5.09 2.76
N TYR A 26 -2.19 4.09 2.17
CA TYR A 26 -2.40 3.98 0.74
C TYR A 26 -3.84 4.24 0.32
N LYS A 27 -3.98 5.04 -0.74
CA LYS A 27 -5.16 5.15 -1.57
C LYS A 27 -5.02 4.27 -2.81
N ALA A 28 -6.14 3.84 -3.38
CA ALA A 28 -6.20 3.05 -4.60
C ALA A 28 -7.19 3.64 -5.61
N TYR A 29 -6.79 3.62 -6.88
CA TYR A 29 -7.61 4.02 -8.02
C TYR A 29 -7.48 3.00 -9.16
N LEU A 30 -8.55 2.85 -9.94
CA LEU A 30 -8.60 1.99 -11.12
C LEU A 30 -8.69 2.82 -12.41
N ALA A 31 -8.12 2.31 -13.49
CA ALA A 31 -8.31 2.89 -14.83
C ALA A 31 -8.28 1.78 -15.88
N ASP A 32 -9.03 1.94 -16.98
CA ASP A 32 -9.01 0.98 -18.09
C ASP A 32 -7.78 1.17 -18.99
N ARG A 33 -7.16 2.36 -18.93
CA ARG A 33 -5.97 2.76 -19.68
C ARG A 33 -5.02 3.60 -18.82
N LEU A 34 -3.71 3.53 -19.09
CA LEU A 34 -2.71 4.31 -18.37
C LEU A 34 -2.86 5.83 -18.54
N ASP A 35 -3.35 6.27 -19.70
CA ASP A 35 -3.63 7.67 -20.06
C ASP A 35 -5.09 8.08 -19.81
N GLY A 36 -5.87 7.22 -19.16
CA GLY A 36 -7.31 7.41 -18.93
C GLY A 36 -7.64 8.11 -17.61
N ALA A 37 -8.95 8.15 -17.32
CA ALA A 37 -9.46 8.63 -16.04
C ALA A 37 -9.22 7.60 -14.92
N TRP A 38 -8.72 8.07 -13.78
CA TRP A 38 -8.50 7.26 -12.58
C TRP A 38 -9.70 7.37 -11.64
N ILE A 39 -10.41 6.26 -11.44
CA ILE A 39 -11.62 6.17 -10.64
C ILE A 39 -11.27 5.69 -9.22
N PRO A 40 -11.75 6.37 -8.16
CA PRO A 40 -11.49 5.95 -6.78
C PRO A 40 -11.99 4.54 -6.47
N LEU A 41 -11.12 3.70 -5.90
CA LEU A 41 -11.49 2.40 -5.32
C LEU A 41 -11.55 2.49 -3.79
N ALA A 42 -10.49 3.04 -3.19
CA ALA A 42 -10.33 3.26 -1.75
C ALA A 42 -9.43 4.48 -1.54
N ASP A 43 -10.00 5.67 -1.36
CA ASP A 43 -9.30 6.95 -1.55
C ASP A 43 -9.35 7.90 -0.34
N SER A 44 -9.77 7.38 0.82
CA SER A 44 -9.90 8.17 2.06
C SER A 44 -9.29 7.45 3.26
N TRP A 45 -9.15 8.16 4.37
CA TRP A 45 -8.68 7.54 5.63
C TRP A 45 -9.67 6.51 6.18
N THR A 46 -10.97 6.75 6.00
CA THR A 46 -12.04 5.85 6.45
C THR A 46 -12.29 4.68 5.50
N LYS A 47 -11.83 4.79 4.24
CA LYS A 47 -11.83 3.72 3.24
C LYS A 47 -10.49 3.67 2.51
N PRO A 48 -9.40 3.24 3.17
CA PRO A 48 -8.07 3.15 2.57
C PRO A 48 -7.84 1.79 1.89
N PHE A 49 -6.84 1.71 1.03
CA PHE A 49 -6.34 0.42 0.52
C PHE A 49 -5.56 -0.32 1.61
N ALA A 50 -4.56 0.35 2.21
CA ALA A 50 -3.79 -0.16 3.33
C ALA A 50 -3.47 0.97 4.31
N SER A 51 -3.87 0.82 5.57
CA SER A 51 -3.59 1.78 6.65
C SER A 51 -3.68 1.11 8.02
N PRO A 52 -3.22 1.76 9.10
CA PRO A 52 -3.42 1.25 10.45
C PRO A 52 -4.88 0.97 10.82
N VAL A 53 -5.86 1.52 10.09
CA VAL A 53 -7.31 1.30 10.36
C VAL A 53 -7.85 -0.01 9.79
N ASN A 54 -7.17 -0.62 8.81
CA ASN A 54 -7.61 -1.85 8.15
C ASN A 54 -6.52 -2.95 8.11
N MET A 55 -5.34 -2.68 8.64
CA MET A 55 -4.29 -3.69 8.85
C MET A 55 -4.49 -4.37 10.21
N ARG A 56 -4.18 -5.67 10.26
CA ARG A 56 -4.16 -6.47 11.50
C ARG A 56 -2.78 -7.08 11.68
N ASP A 57 -2.20 -6.91 12.86
CA ASP A 57 -0.98 -7.60 13.22
C ASP A 57 -1.25 -9.08 13.53
N VAL A 58 -0.37 -9.95 13.06
CA VAL A 58 -0.35 -11.38 13.46
C VAL A 58 0.47 -11.57 14.75
N GLY A 59 1.35 -10.61 15.06
CA GLY A 59 2.23 -10.62 16.23
C GLY A 59 2.19 -9.30 17.00
N PRO A 60 3.25 -8.95 17.75
CA PRO A 60 3.34 -7.67 18.42
C PRO A 60 3.19 -6.50 17.44
N HIS A 61 2.38 -5.51 17.84
CA HIS A 61 2.24 -4.28 17.07
C HIS A 61 3.59 -3.56 16.95
N TRP A 62 3.93 -3.13 15.73
CA TRP A 62 5.23 -2.50 15.47
C TRP A 62 5.14 -1.27 14.57
N THR A 63 3.96 -0.94 14.02
CA THR A 63 3.84 0.20 13.11
C THR A 63 2.49 0.90 13.09
N ASP A 64 2.56 2.23 13.17
CA ASP A 64 1.42 3.15 13.03
C ASP A 64 1.37 3.78 11.62
N SER A 65 2.09 3.23 10.65
CA SER A 65 2.18 3.81 9.29
C SER A 65 2.47 2.75 8.25
N CYS A 66 1.61 2.68 7.22
CA CYS A 66 1.89 1.96 6.00
C CYS A 66 2.48 2.95 4.99
N SER A 67 3.80 3.11 4.97
CA SER A 67 4.51 4.00 4.05
C SER A 67 5.04 3.20 2.86
N HIS A 68 5.86 3.84 2.02
CA HIS A 68 6.40 3.34 0.76
C HIS A 68 6.52 1.81 0.67
N GLY A 69 5.81 1.24 -0.30
CA GLY A 69 5.76 -0.19 -0.55
C GLY A 69 5.38 -0.53 -1.99
N GLU A 70 5.47 -1.82 -2.32
CA GLU A 70 5.20 -2.39 -3.63
C GLU A 70 4.37 -3.68 -3.50
N LEU A 71 3.46 -3.93 -4.43
CA LEU A 71 2.80 -5.23 -4.54
C LEU A 71 3.80 -6.25 -5.06
N LEU A 72 3.76 -7.46 -4.53
CA LEU A 72 4.47 -8.58 -5.14
C LEU A 72 3.84 -8.85 -6.51
N ARG A 73 4.64 -8.64 -7.55
CA ARG A 73 4.24 -8.78 -8.94
C ARG A 73 4.09 -10.25 -9.33
N ALA A 74 3.19 -10.53 -10.27
CA ALA A 74 3.01 -11.84 -10.88
C ALA A 74 4.13 -12.20 -11.89
N GLY A 75 4.98 -11.23 -12.23
CA GLY A 75 6.13 -11.37 -13.13
C GLY A 75 7.12 -10.23 -12.92
N HIS A 76 8.16 -10.18 -13.75
CA HIS A 76 9.27 -9.22 -13.60
C HIS A 76 9.54 -8.39 -14.86
N ASP A 77 8.62 -8.40 -15.83
CA ASP A 77 8.72 -7.61 -17.05
C ASP A 77 8.19 -6.18 -16.87
N GLN A 78 8.26 -5.38 -17.93
CA GLN A 78 7.82 -3.99 -17.95
C GLN A 78 6.30 -3.79 -17.84
N ARG A 79 5.48 -4.86 -17.86
CA ARG A 79 4.02 -4.73 -17.75
C ARG A 79 3.56 -4.51 -16.32
N MET A 80 4.43 -4.73 -15.33
CA MET A 80 4.15 -4.53 -13.90
C MET A 80 2.88 -5.26 -13.46
N GLU A 81 2.70 -6.51 -13.89
CA GLU A 81 1.46 -7.25 -13.63
C GLU A 81 1.37 -7.68 -12.16
N ALA A 82 0.20 -7.49 -11.53
CA ALA A 82 -0.14 -7.98 -10.20
C ALA A 82 -1.36 -8.91 -10.28
N ASP A 83 -1.37 -9.97 -9.48
CA ASP A 83 -2.50 -10.91 -9.40
C ASP A 83 -3.51 -10.44 -8.34
N PRO A 84 -4.71 -9.96 -8.72
CA PRO A 84 -5.69 -9.48 -7.76
C PRO A 84 -6.24 -10.58 -6.84
N ALA A 85 -6.10 -11.86 -7.20
CA ALA A 85 -6.52 -12.98 -6.36
C ALA A 85 -5.48 -13.35 -5.28
N HIS A 86 -4.23 -12.92 -5.42
CA HIS A 86 -3.12 -13.30 -4.54
C HIS A 86 -2.28 -12.09 -4.13
N LEU A 87 -2.93 -10.99 -3.74
CA LEU A 87 -2.25 -9.76 -3.36
C LEU A 87 -1.33 -9.97 -2.15
N ARG A 88 -0.11 -9.46 -2.26
CA ARG A 88 0.84 -9.33 -1.15
C ARG A 88 1.51 -7.97 -1.29
N PHE A 89 1.61 -7.21 -0.21
CA PHE A 89 2.14 -5.84 -0.24
C PHE A 89 3.33 -5.71 0.71
N LEU A 90 4.53 -5.57 0.15
CA LEU A 90 5.73 -5.28 0.92
C LEU A 90 5.77 -3.78 1.19
N PHE A 91 5.87 -3.36 2.44
CA PHE A 91 5.82 -1.96 2.82
C PHE A 91 6.85 -1.63 3.90
N GLN A 92 7.22 -0.36 4.01
CA GLN A 92 7.98 0.13 5.15
C GLN A 92 7.04 0.73 6.21
N GLY A 93 7.31 0.40 7.47
CA GLY A 93 6.58 0.88 8.63
C GLY A 93 7.50 1.32 9.76
N VAL A 94 6.91 2.09 10.68
CA VAL A 94 7.49 2.50 11.96
C VAL A 94 6.35 2.82 12.93
N SER A 95 6.58 2.65 14.24
CA SER A 95 5.64 3.15 15.25
C SER A 95 5.79 4.66 15.47
N ASP A 96 4.73 5.32 15.94
CA ASP A 96 4.75 6.74 16.28
C ASP A 96 5.79 7.01 17.39
N ALA A 97 5.94 6.09 18.34
CA ALA A 97 6.91 6.16 19.43
C ALA A 97 8.36 6.12 18.93
N GLU A 98 8.68 5.23 18.00
CA GLU A 98 10.04 5.12 17.44
C GLU A 98 10.38 6.28 16.50
N ARG A 99 9.38 6.88 15.85
CA ARG A 99 9.54 8.04 14.97
C ARG A 99 9.74 9.34 15.77
N ALA A 100 9.17 9.45 16.96
CA ALA A 100 9.12 10.69 17.73
C ALA A 100 10.51 11.34 17.93
N GLY A 101 10.61 12.64 17.66
CA GLY A 101 11.83 13.43 17.86
C GLY A 101 12.97 13.19 16.87
N LYS A 102 12.81 12.29 15.89
CA LYS A 102 13.83 11.98 14.88
C LYS A 102 13.66 12.82 13.61
N LYS A 103 14.79 13.15 12.96
CA LYS A 103 14.74 13.67 11.58
C LYS A 103 14.34 12.55 10.62
N TYR A 104 13.80 12.90 9.45
CA TYR A 104 13.30 11.90 8.50
C TYR A 104 14.31 10.80 8.13
N GLY A 105 15.58 11.17 7.91
CA GLY A 105 16.66 10.22 7.59
C GLY A 105 17.12 9.34 8.76
N GLU A 106 16.65 9.60 9.98
CA GLU A 106 16.99 8.84 11.20
C GLU A 106 15.85 7.91 11.62
N ILE A 107 14.70 7.97 10.95
CA ILE A 107 13.54 7.13 11.28
C ILE A 107 13.91 5.66 11.03
N PRO A 108 13.73 4.78 12.04
CA PRO A 108 14.11 3.37 11.94
C PRO A 108 13.02 2.58 11.19
N TRP A 109 12.87 2.83 9.89
CA TRP A 109 11.93 2.10 9.05
C TRP A 109 12.27 0.60 9.01
N ARG A 110 11.24 -0.24 9.12
CA ARG A 110 11.34 -1.69 8.99
C ARG A 110 10.38 -2.17 7.92
N LEU A 111 10.70 -3.29 7.27
CA LEU A 111 9.86 -3.88 6.23
C LEU A 111 8.85 -4.85 6.83
N GLY A 112 7.61 -4.77 6.38
CA GLY A 112 6.52 -5.69 6.68
C GLY A 112 5.85 -6.19 5.40
N LEU A 113 5.06 -7.26 5.53
CA LEU A 113 4.35 -7.87 4.41
C LEU A 113 2.87 -8.03 4.76
N LEU A 114 2.00 -7.35 4.02
CA LEU A 114 0.56 -7.53 4.13
C LEU A 114 0.07 -8.63 3.18
N ALA A 115 -1.02 -9.27 3.57
CA ALA A 115 -1.88 -10.08 2.74
C ALA A 115 -3.34 -9.72 3.08
N PRO A 116 -4.30 -9.90 2.15
CA PRO A 116 -5.71 -9.91 2.50
C PRO A 116 -5.95 -10.82 3.71
N ALA A 117 -6.83 -10.41 4.61
CA ALA A 117 -7.27 -11.28 5.69
C ALA A 117 -8.05 -12.46 5.08
N ASP A 118 -7.89 -13.65 5.65
CA ASP A 118 -8.80 -14.75 5.39
C ASP A 118 -10.19 -14.37 5.93
N ASP A 119 -11.25 -14.76 5.22
CA ASP A 119 -12.65 -14.62 5.68
C ASP A 119 -12.93 -15.48 6.92
#